data_AF-A0A947X7X3-F1
#
_entry.id   AF-A0A947X7X3-F1
#
_cell.length_a   1.000
_cell.length_b   1.000
_cell.length_c   1.000
_cell.angle_alpha   90.00
_cell.angle_beta   90.00
_cell.angle_gamma   90.00
#
_symmetry.space_group_name_H-M   'P 1'
#
loop_
_entity.id
_entity.type
_entity.pdbx_description
1 polymer ?
#
loop_
_entity_poly.entity_id
_entity_poly.type
_entity_poly.pdbx_seq_one_letter_code
_entity_poly.pdbx_strand_id
1 'polypeptide(L)'
;MSLTKEQLQIIDELFESGGDESTVLQKHNISFKTWQQQLADKDFADEIAARMESSKRQGQIILSKYVPFAAAKLVQLCESENQETSRKAVLDILNLQTGLKTNEPVLPEIPALDPATASKLLAALAEENSKL
;
A
#
# COMPACT_ATOMS: atom_id res chain seq x y z
N MET A 1 15.29 -5.75 25.98
CA MET A 1 14.78 -6.49 27.15
C MET A 1 13.44 -7.09 26.76
N SER A 2 12.87 -8.02 27.51
CA SER A 2 11.55 -8.58 27.19
C SER A 2 10.45 -7.72 27.81
N LEU A 3 9.44 -7.34 27.03
CA LEU A 3 8.22 -6.67 27.50
C LEU A 3 7.59 -7.43 28.66
N THR A 4 7.06 -6.71 29.64
CA THR A 4 6.35 -7.34 30.75
C THR A 4 4.98 -7.83 30.30
N LYS A 5 4.43 -8.80 31.03
CA LYS A 5 3.09 -9.33 30.77
C LYS A 5 2.01 -8.24 30.84
N GLU A 6 2.17 -7.28 31.74
CA GLU A 6 1.26 -6.13 31.87
C GLU A 6 1.35 -5.23 30.65
N GLN A 7 2.55 -4.92 30.15
CA GLN A 7 2.75 -4.12 28.95
C GLN A 7 2.10 -4.76 27.72
N LEU A 8 2.25 -6.07 27.55
CA LEU A 8 1.59 -6.80 26.46
C LEU A 8 0.06 -6.73 26.58
N GLN A 9 -0.47 -6.88 27.79
CA GLN A 9 -1.91 -6.77 28.03
C GLN A 9 -2.45 -5.37 27.72
N ILE A 10 -1.71 -4.31 28.09
CA ILE A 10 -2.07 -2.93 27.76
C ILE A 10 -2.12 -2.74 26.24
N ILE A 11 -1.13 -3.28 25.51
CA ILE A 11 -1.08 -3.21 24.05
C ILE A 11 -2.26 -3.98 23.46
N ASP A 12 -2.53 -5.21 23.88
CA ASP A 12 -3.65 -6.00 23.36
C ASP A 12 -4.99 -5.27 23.56
N GLU A 13 -5.22 -4.73 24.76
CA GLU A 13 -6.44 -3.98 25.06
C GLU A 13 -6.56 -2.66 24.27
N LEU A 14 -5.44 -2.02 23.93
CA LEU A 14 -5.42 -0.85 23.04
C LEU A 14 -5.91 -1.18 21.64
N PHE A 15 -5.55 -2.35 21.10
CA PHE A 15 -6.05 -2.77 19.80
C PHE A 15 -7.49 -3.27 19.86
N GLU A 16 -7.90 -3.94 20.94
CA GLU A 16 -9.28 -4.39 21.15
C GLU A 16 -10.26 -3.23 21.34
N SER A 17 -9.83 -2.12 21.95
CA SER A 17 -10.64 -0.91 22.14
C SER A 17 -10.76 -0.04 20.88
N GLY A 18 -10.07 -0.41 19.79
CA GLY A 18 -10.02 0.40 18.57
C GLY A 18 -9.09 1.61 18.67
N GLY A 19 -8.11 1.58 19.58
CA GLY A 19 -7.12 2.64 19.77
C GLY A 19 -7.54 3.74 20.75
N ASP A 20 -8.53 3.49 21.61
CA ASP A 20 -8.89 4.45 22.66
C ASP A 20 -7.89 4.39 23.82
N GLU A 21 -6.82 5.17 23.69
CA GLU A 21 -5.80 5.31 24.71
C GLU A 21 -6.38 5.78 26.05
N SER A 22 -7.39 6.65 26.05
CA SER A 22 -7.93 7.23 27.28
C SER A 22 -8.62 6.18 28.16
N THR A 23 -9.41 5.31 27.53
CA THR A 23 -10.09 4.19 28.21
C THR A 23 -9.08 3.17 28.74
N VAL A 24 -8.03 2.85 27.96
CA VAL A 24 -6.99 1.90 28.37
C VAL A 24 -6.18 2.44 29.54
N LEU A 25 -5.75 3.70 29.49
CA LEU A 25 -5.00 4.33 30.57
C LEU A 25 -5.79 4.40 31.88
N GLN A 26 -7.08 4.73 31.80
CA GLN A 26 -7.96 4.71 32.97
C GLN A 26 -8.11 3.30 33.55
N LYS A 27 -8.31 2.28 32.69
CA LYS A 27 -8.50 0.89 33.11
C LYS A 27 -7.26 0.31 33.80
N HIS A 28 -6.07 0.65 33.33
CA HIS A 28 -4.80 0.20 33.92
C HIS A 28 -4.23 1.16 34.98
N ASN A 29 -4.94 2.25 35.29
CA ASN A 29 -4.51 3.30 36.22
C ASN A 29 -3.11 3.87 35.87
N ILE A 30 -2.83 4.02 34.58
CA ILE A 30 -1.56 4.52 34.07
C ILE A 30 -1.66 6.03 33.89
N SER A 31 -0.70 6.75 34.48
CA SER A 31 -0.61 8.18 34.24
C SER A 31 -0.15 8.47 32.81
N PHE A 32 -0.64 9.56 32.22
CA PHE A 32 -0.20 10.00 30.88
C PHE A 32 1.32 10.15 30.77
N LYS A 33 1.99 10.58 31.85
CA LYS A 33 3.46 10.69 31.89
C LYS A 33 4.15 9.32 31.78
N THR A 34 3.63 8.31 32.49
CA THR A 34 4.14 6.94 32.42
C THR A 34 3.90 6.34 31.04
N TRP A 35 2.74 6.60 30.44
CA TRP A 35 2.43 6.20 29.07
C TRP A 35 3.42 6.78 28.07
N GLN A 36 3.70 8.08 28.14
CA GLN A 36 4.71 8.72 27.29
C GLN A 36 6.10 8.12 27.47
N GLN A 37 6.48 7.75 28.69
CA GLN A 37 7.75 7.07 28.95
C GLN A 37 7.79 5.67 28.33
N GLN A 38 6.67 4.93 28.39
CA GLN A 38 6.55 3.62 27.74
C GLN A 38 6.60 3.76 26.21
N LEU A 39 5.93 4.75 25.63
CA LEU A 39 6.02 5.01 24.18
C LEU A 39 7.42 5.44 23.73
N ALA A 40 8.21 6.05 24.61
CA ALA A 40 9.61 6.38 24.34
C ALA A 40 10.55 5.18 24.53
N ASP A 41 10.10 4.12 25.21
CA ASP A 41 10.84 2.88 25.31
C ASP A 41 10.79 2.12 23.97
N LYS A 42 11.97 1.74 23.49
CA LYS A 42 12.11 1.14 22.17
C LYS A 42 11.38 -0.19 22.05
N ASP A 43 11.50 -1.06 23.04
CA ASP A 43 10.92 -2.41 22.98
C ASP A 43 9.38 -2.31 22.95
N PHE A 44 8.81 -1.39 23.73
CA PHE A 44 7.37 -1.13 23.74
C PHE A 44 6.86 -0.48 22.44
N ALA A 45 7.58 0.51 21.91
CA ALA A 45 7.24 1.16 20.65
C ALA A 45 7.31 0.19 19.46
N ASP A 46 8.35 -0.65 19.40
CA ASP A 46 8.54 -1.64 18.35
C ASP A 46 7.40 -2.69 18.36
N GLU A 47 6.92 -3.12 19.52
CA GLU A 47 5.78 -4.05 19.61
C GLU A 47 4.47 -3.42 19.12
N ILE A 48 4.18 -2.17 19.51
CA ILE A 48 3.02 -1.44 18.98
C ILE A 48 3.12 -1.35 17.46
N ALA A 49 4.28 -0.97 16.92
CA ALA A 49 4.50 -0.90 15.48
C ALA A 49 4.28 -2.25 14.80
N ALA A 50 4.81 -3.34 15.36
CA ALA A 50 4.62 -4.69 14.84
C ALA A 50 3.13 -5.11 14.84
N ARG A 51 2.39 -4.73 15.88
CA ARG A 51 0.95 -4.99 16.00
C ARG A 51 0.15 -4.18 14.97
N MET A 52 0.48 -2.90 14.77
CA MET A 52 -0.10 -2.06 13.71
C MET A 52 0.15 -2.67 12.32
N GLU A 53 1.38 -3.09 12.04
CA GLU A 53 1.70 -3.73 10.76
C GLU A 53 0.92 -5.04 10.56
N SER A 54 0.79 -5.85 11.62
CA SER A 54 0.00 -7.08 11.57
C SER A 54 -1.46 -6.79 11.23
N SER A 55 -2.08 -5.83 11.91
CA SER A 55 -3.46 -5.40 11.63
C SER A 55 -3.61 -4.86 10.21
N LYS A 56 -2.64 -4.08 9.72
CA LYS A 56 -2.61 -3.62 8.32
C LYS A 56 -2.56 -4.78 7.33
N ARG A 57 -1.68 -5.76 7.55
CA ARG A 57 -1.59 -6.96 6.70
C ARG A 57 -2.89 -7.74 6.70
N GLN A 58 -3.52 -7.93 7.87
CA GLN A 58 -4.82 -8.60 7.97
C GLN A 58 -5.90 -7.83 7.19
N GLY A 59 -5.97 -6.51 7.33
CA GLY A 59 -6.89 -5.67 6.56
C GLY A 59 -6.66 -5.81 5.05
N GLN A 60 -5.40 -5.84 4.61
CA GLN A 60 -5.05 -6.04 3.19
C GLN A 60 -5.45 -7.42 2.67
N ILE A 61 -5.29 -8.48 3.48
CA ILE A 61 -5.75 -9.83 3.13
C ILE A 61 -7.26 -9.86 2.93
N ILE A 62 -8.01 -9.24 3.87
CA ILE A 62 -9.46 -9.14 3.79
C ILE A 62 -9.86 -8.37 2.52
N LEU A 63 -9.29 -7.19 2.29
CA LEU A 63 -9.56 -6.41 1.10
C LEU A 63 -9.25 -7.21 -0.17
N SER A 64 -8.09 -7.87 -0.26
CA SER A 64 -7.71 -8.68 -1.42
C SER A 64 -8.70 -9.82 -1.69
N LYS A 65 -9.28 -10.41 -0.64
CA LYS A 65 -10.32 -11.43 -0.76
C LYS A 65 -11.64 -10.86 -1.30
N TYR A 66 -12.00 -9.64 -0.92
CA TYR A 66 -13.28 -9.02 -1.29
C TYR A 66 -13.23 -8.16 -2.56
N VAL A 67 -12.05 -7.72 -2.99
CA VAL A 67 -11.83 -6.93 -4.22
C VAL A 67 -12.48 -7.60 -5.45
N PRO A 68 -12.33 -8.92 -5.70
CA PRO A 68 -12.99 -9.57 -6.83
C PRO A 68 -14.52 -9.50 -6.75
N PHE A 69 -15.09 -9.64 -5.54
CA PHE A 69 -16.54 -9.54 -5.34
C PHE A 69 -17.04 -8.10 -5.56
N ALA A 70 -16.29 -7.11 -5.08
CA ALA A 70 -16.59 -5.71 -5.31
C ALA A 70 -16.53 -5.35 -6.80
N ALA A 71 -15.52 -5.85 -7.53
CA ALA A 71 -15.41 -5.66 -8.98
C ALA A 71 -16.60 -6.28 -9.72
N ALA A 72 -16.99 -7.53 -9.38
CA ALA A 72 -18.17 -8.16 -9.96
C ALA A 72 -19.46 -7.36 -9.68
N LYS A 73 -19.59 -6.80 -8.48
CA LYS A 73 -20.73 -5.94 -8.12
C LYS A 73 -20.73 -4.62 -8.90
N LEU A 74 -19.59 -3.99 -9.11
CA LEU A 74 -19.48 -2.79 -9.94
C LEU A 74 -19.90 -3.06 -11.39
N VAL A 75 -19.48 -4.19 -11.97
CA VAL A 75 -19.92 -4.59 -13.32
C VAL A 75 -21.44 -4.76 -13.38
N GLN A 76 -22.05 -5.37 -12.38
CA GLN A 76 -23.53 -5.47 -12.29
C GLN A 76 -24.20 -4.09 -12.22
N LEU A 77 -23.60 -3.12 -11.51
CA LEU A 77 -24.16 -1.77 -11.38
C LEU A 77 -24.06 -0.97 -12.68
N CYS A 78 -23.14 -1.30 -13.58
CA CYS A 78 -23.09 -0.69 -14.92
C CYS A 78 -24.37 -0.97 -15.74
N GLU A 79 -25.04 -2.09 -15.50
CA GLU A 79 -26.29 -2.47 -16.16
C GLU A 79 -27.54 -1.92 -15.44
N SER A 80 -27.36 -1.11 -14.39
CA SER A 80 -28.50 -0.57 -13.64
C SER A 80 -29.30 0.47 -14.45
N GLU A 81 -30.62 0.44 -14.29
CA GLU A 81 -31.54 1.40 -14.95
C GLU A 81 -31.36 2.84 -14.45
N ASN A 82 -30.71 3.03 -13.29
CA ASN A 82 -30.37 4.35 -12.78
C ASN A 82 -29.08 4.84 -13.45
N GLN A 83 -29.25 5.79 -14.38
CA GLN A 83 -28.16 6.36 -15.18
C GLN A 83 -27.00 6.91 -14.33
N GLU A 84 -27.28 7.54 -13.18
CA GLU A 84 -26.23 8.11 -12.32
C GLU A 84 -25.45 7.00 -11.59
N THR A 85 -26.12 5.93 -11.18
CA THR A 85 -25.48 4.75 -10.58
C THR A 85 -24.62 4.01 -11.60
N SER A 86 -25.13 3.77 -12.81
CA SER A 86 -24.39 3.17 -13.90
C SER A 86 -23.15 4.00 -14.27
N ARG A 87 -23.31 5.32 -14.43
CA ARG A 87 -22.20 6.25 -14.72
C ARG A 87 -21.12 6.22 -13.64
N LYS A 88 -21.50 6.23 -12.36
CA LYS A 88 -20.55 6.14 -11.25
C LYS A 88 -19.82 4.81 -11.23
N ALA A 89 -20.52 3.70 -11.42
CA ALA A 89 -19.90 2.37 -11.46
C ALA A 89 -18.86 2.25 -12.59
N VAL A 90 -19.16 2.80 -13.78
CA VAL A 90 -18.20 2.85 -14.89
C VAL A 90 -16.96 3.69 -14.52
N LEU A 91 -17.15 4.88 -13.94
CA LEU A 91 -16.03 5.72 -13.51
C LEU A 91 -15.18 5.04 -12.42
N ASP A 92 -15.81 4.36 -11.47
CA ASP A 92 -15.10 3.63 -10.41
C ASP A 92 -14.24 2.50 -11.00
N ILE A 93 -14.74 1.75 -11.99
CA ILE A 93 -13.97 0.73 -12.71
C ILE A 93 -12.76 1.34 -13.44
N LEU A 94 -12.94 2.47 -14.12
CA LEU A 94 -11.85 3.17 -14.82
C LEU A 94 -10.80 3.71 -13.84
N ASN A 95 -11.23 4.23 -12.70
CA ASN A 95 -10.35 4.72 -11.64
C ASN A 95 -9.54 3.58 -10.97
N LEU A 96 -10.11 2.38 -10.85
CA LEU A 96 -9.39 1.21 -10.35
C LEU A 96 -8.25 0.80 -11.30
N GLN A 97 -8.43 0.96 -12.61
CA GLN A 97 -7.40 0.65 -13.61
C GLN A 97 -6.27 1.67 -13.65
N THR A 98 -6.54 2.94 -13.35
CA THR A 98 -5.50 4.00 -13.30
C THR A 98 -4.68 3.97 -12.01
N GLY A 99 -5.22 3.40 -10.93
CA GLY A 99 -4.51 3.14 -9.67
C GLY A 99 -3.58 1.91 -9.71
N LEU A 100 -3.81 0.98 -10.65
CA LEU A 100 -2.80 0.03 -11.09
C LEU A 100 -1.75 0.85 -11.85
N LYS A 101 -0.82 1.48 -11.12
CA LYS A 101 0.48 1.76 -11.71
C LYS A 101 0.96 0.43 -12.25
N THR A 102 0.85 0.25 -13.56
CA THR A 102 1.70 -0.67 -14.30
C THR A 102 3.05 -0.54 -13.64
N ASN A 103 3.54 -1.63 -13.04
CA ASN A 103 4.98 -1.78 -12.86
C ASN A 103 5.54 -1.33 -14.20
N GLU A 104 6.20 -0.16 -14.21
CA GLU A 104 6.85 0.31 -15.41
C GLU A 104 7.62 -0.90 -15.91
N PRO A 105 7.43 -1.33 -17.17
CA PRO A 105 8.31 -2.36 -17.69
C PRO A 105 9.70 -1.81 -17.44
N VAL A 106 10.47 -2.50 -16.58
CA VAL A 106 11.87 -2.21 -16.38
C VAL A 106 12.44 -2.32 -17.78
N LEU A 107 12.58 -1.19 -18.47
CA LEU A 107 13.21 -1.17 -19.77
C LEU A 107 14.59 -1.77 -19.48
N PRO A 108 14.99 -2.85 -20.16
CA PRO A 108 16.35 -3.33 -20.02
C PRO A 108 17.24 -2.12 -20.30
N GLU A 109 18.14 -1.81 -19.36
CA GLU A 109 19.14 -0.76 -19.56
C GLU A 109 19.90 -1.13 -20.84
N ILE A 110 19.50 -0.50 -21.95
CA ILE A 110 20.23 -0.64 -23.20
C ILE A 110 21.56 0.02 -22.90
N PRO A 111 22.70 -0.70 -22.94
CA PRO A 111 23.98 -0.10 -22.68
C PRO A 111 24.14 1.06 -23.66
N ALA A 112 24.30 2.27 -23.11
CA ALA A 112 24.44 3.48 -23.89
C ALA A 112 25.63 3.28 -24.85
N LEU A 113 25.35 3.20 -26.13
CA LEU A 113 26.39 3.12 -27.15
C LEU A 113 27.27 4.35 -27.03
N ASP A 114 28.58 4.12 -27.06
CA ASP A 114 29.54 5.22 -27.14
C ASP A 114 29.19 6.11 -28.36
N PRO A 115 29.18 7.46 -28.21
CA PRO A 115 28.80 8.39 -29.28
C PRO A 115 29.56 8.20 -30.60
N ALA A 116 30.83 7.78 -30.53
CA ALA A 116 31.66 7.50 -31.69
C ALA A 116 31.22 6.22 -32.42
N THR A 117 30.81 5.19 -31.68
CA THR A 117 30.26 3.96 -32.25
C THR A 117 28.85 4.19 -32.83
N ALA A 118 28.01 4.96 -32.16
CA ALA A 118 26.70 5.35 -32.68
C ALA A 118 26.82 6.16 -33.99
N SER A 119 27.76 7.10 -34.07
CA SER A 119 28.00 7.89 -35.27
C SER A 119 28.47 7.03 -36.46
N LYS A 120 29.33 6.04 -36.22
CA LYS A 120 29.78 5.11 -37.27
C LYS A 120 28.66 4.21 -37.79
N LEU A 121 27.79 3.72 -36.90
CA LEU A 121 26.64 2.90 -37.29
C LEU A 121 25.62 3.71 -38.10
N LEU A 122 25.34 4.95 -37.70
CA LEU A 122 24.46 5.85 -38.46
C LEU A 122 25.03 6.19 -39.84
N ALA A 123 26.35 6.42 -39.94
CA ALA A 123 27.00 6.67 -41.22
C ALA A 123 26.92 5.44 -42.16
N ALA A 124 27.16 4.23 -41.63
CA ALA A 124 27.05 3.01 -42.41
C ALA A 124 25.61 2.76 -42.91
N LEU A 125 24.60 2.98 -42.06
CA LEU A 125 23.19 2.86 -42.44
C LEU A 125 22.75 3.92 -43.47
N ALA A 126 23.35 5.11 -43.45
CA ALA A 126 23.09 6.14 -44.44
C ALA A 126 23.73 5.83 -45.81
N GLU A 127 24.91 5.20 -45.83
CA GLU A 127 25.55 4.71 -47.07
C GLU A 127 24.80 3.53 -47.70
N GLU A 128 24.15 2.69 -46.88
CA GLU A 128 23.35 1.56 -47.38
C GLU A 128 22.02 2.03 -48.00
N ASN A 129 21.36 3.04 -47.41
CA ASN A 129 20.13 3.62 -47.94
C ASN A 129 20.32 4.56 -49.15
N SER A 130 21.54 4.98 -49.46
CA SER A 130 21.85 5.83 -50.62
C SER A 130 22.27 5.03 -51.87
N LYS A 131 22.32 3.70 -51.77
CA LYS A 131 22.59 2.77 -52.89
C LYS A 131 21.32 2.12 -53.45
N LEU A 132 20.14 2.56 -53.03
CA LEU A 132 18.82 2.27 -53.61
C LEU A 132 18.35 3.47 -54.44
#